data_AF-K6GRV0-F1
#
_entry.id   AF-K6GRV0-F1
#
_cell.length_a   1.000
_cell.length_b   1.000
_cell.length_c   1.000
_cell.angle_alpha   90.00
_cell.angle_beta   90.00
_cell.angle_gamma   90.00
#
_symmetry.space_group_name_H-M   'P 1'
#
loop_
_entity.id
_entity.type
_entity.pdbx_description
1 polymer ?
#
loop_
_entity_poly.entity_id
_entity_poly.type
_entity_poly.pdbx_seq_one_letter_code
_entity_poly.pdbx_strand_id
1 'polypeptide(L)'
;MTTPIYDSVAYLASDRFAVFNAAGDSFASEFAPGARLRADCGTDGVLLGTVAASSFEAATGRTVVTTAMDGGAALTANLAEVLHGNDLPESLCAHAALHAIGGRDALPAASADVSGLISLASAAETQAGTSAAKAVTPAGLVASAKGLIATNTTIFVATTGSDTTGTGASGAPYASIAKALSSIAGKLIASGVIVTIQVADGTYNVSSTITIDHPDADKIQILGNTSAETTVAITAIDTTAKTITVAGNYVSNADATKNIQAGDIVGLTGSSTIGLNGGYVVSGVSYDGTNTVVTCSAETIASSTVGGGVIRILPCQKCVLNVSSGVTPFYVKTQLGMLSGFRINSSGGTAFGMSTDLAYVKYQMTKCIFVGFTRGISLFNGSFGTVSNVIFRNCTIGVYGNLRSTIYYTGYVIHDTCPGNGIYLNRGSWANAFGLLLRGAVISPAADTEGNNKSYICTA
;
A
#
# COMPACT_ATOMS: atom_id res chain seq x y z
N MET A 1 -11.75 46.45 41.90
CA MET A 1 -10.57 47.01 42.57
C MET A 1 -10.98 47.30 43.98
N THR A 2 -10.37 46.66 44.98
CA THR A 2 -10.56 47.09 46.36
C THR A 2 -9.89 48.45 46.51
N THR A 3 -10.59 49.40 47.14
CA THR A 3 -10.03 50.70 47.50
C THR A 3 -8.71 50.47 48.24
N PRO A 4 -7.63 51.23 47.95
CA PRO A 4 -6.40 51.12 48.69
C PRO A 4 -6.65 51.23 50.21
N ILE A 5 -5.94 50.43 51.00
CA ILE A 5 -6.02 50.45 52.47
C ILE A 5 -5.37 51.69 53.10
N TYR A 6 -4.68 52.49 52.28
CA TYR A 6 -4.05 53.75 52.64
C TYR A 6 -4.85 54.92 52.04
N ASP A 7 -4.83 56.08 52.69
CA ASP A 7 -5.61 57.25 52.25
C ASP A 7 -4.91 58.06 51.17
N SER A 8 -3.57 57.99 51.11
CA SER A 8 -2.79 58.76 50.12
C SER A 8 -1.39 58.21 49.91
N VAL A 9 -0.82 58.60 48.76
CA VAL A 9 0.54 58.32 48.32
C VAL A 9 1.30 59.64 48.14
N ALA A 10 2.59 59.63 48.51
CA ALA A 10 3.49 60.74 48.25
C ALA A 10 4.76 60.25 47.54
N TYR A 11 5.10 60.88 46.42
CA TYR A 11 6.39 60.70 45.77
C TYR A 11 7.51 61.24 46.67
N LEU A 12 8.58 60.45 46.85
CA LEU A 12 9.77 60.87 47.61
C LEU A 12 11.00 60.98 46.72
N ALA A 13 11.23 60.00 45.83
CA ALA A 13 12.34 59.94 44.89
C ALA A 13 11.99 59.01 43.72
N SER A 14 12.85 58.96 42.69
CA SER A 14 12.67 58.14 41.49
C SER A 14 12.48 56.64 41.77
N ASP A 15 12.88 56.18 42.95
CA ASP A 15 12.79 54.81 43.43
C ASP A 15 12.06 54.71 44.78
N ARG A 16 11.43 55.78 45.28
CA ARG A 16 10.80 55.81 46.61
C ARG A 16 9.49 56.56 46.63
N PHE A 17 8.51 56.00 47.32
CA PHE A 17 7.27 56.66 47.68
C PHE A 17 6.91 56.40 49.16
N ALA A 18 5.96 57.14 49.68
CA ALA A 18 5.35 56.87 50.98
C ALA A 18 3.84 56.66 50.85
N VAL A 19 3.30 55.78 51.67
CA VAL A 19 1.86 55.60 51.89
C VAL A 19 1.51 55.92 53.34
N PHE A 20 0.33 56.48 53.56
CA PHE A 20 -0.16 56.80 54.90
C PHE A 20 -1.69 56.82 54.95
N ASN A 21 -2.25 56.63 56.14
CA ASN A 21 -3.65 56.85 56.46
C ASN A 21 -3.78 57.78 57.67
N ALA A 22 -4.99 58.26 57.95
CA ALA A 22 -5.27 59.16 59.07
C ALA A 22 -4.94 58.54 60.45
N ALA A 23 -4.93 57.21 60.55
CA ALA A 23 -4.59 56.48 61.78
C ALA A 23 -3.07 56.34 62.00
N GLY A 24 -2.25 56.59 60.98
CA GLY A 24 -0.80 56.37 61.03
C GLY A 24 -0.42 54.89 61.09
N ASP A 25 -1.22 54.02 60.48
CA ASP A 25 -0.96 52.57 60.45
C ASP A 25 0.28 52.23 59.63
N SER A 26 0.93 51.13 60.00
CA SER A 26 2.09 50.60 59.28
C SER A 26 1.65 49.65 58.16
N PHE A 27 1.89 50.05 56.91
CA PHE A 27 1.71 49.22 55.71
C PHE A 27 2.96 48.40 55.29
N ALA A 28 3.96 48.27 56.18
CA ALA A 28 5.23 47.64 55.81
C ALA A 28 5.10 46.14 55.45
N SER A 29 4.11 45.44 55.99
CA SER A 29 3.83 44.03 55.65
C SER A 29 3.26 43.86 54.25
N GLU A 30 2.46 44.82 53.80
CA GLU A 30 1.75 44.84 52.54
C GLU A 30 2.69 45.19 51.38
N PHE A 31 3.71 46.00 51.68
CA PHE A 31 4.84 46.29 50.80
C PHE A 31 6.08 45.45 51.15
N ALA A 32 5.93 44.16 51.46
CA ALA A 32 7.08 43.29 51.70
C ALA A 32 8.02 43.22 50.48
N PRO A 33 9.36 43.11 50.67
CA PRO A 33 10.30 42.94 49.57
C PRO A 33 9.89 41.79 48.62
N GLY A 34 9.89 42.07 47.32
CA GLY A 34 9.44 41.14 46.28
C GLY A 34 7.98 41.33 45.83
N ALA A 35 7.16 42.11 46.54
CA ALA A 35 5.81 42.44 46.10
C ALA A 35 5.84 43.23 44.78
N ARG A 36 5.02 42.86 43.79
CA ARG A 36 4.85 43.67 42.57
C ARG A 36 4.04 44.91 42.86
N LEU A 37 4.31 45.99 42.12
CA LEU A 37 3.57 47.24 42.24
C LEU A 37 3.17 47.78 40.87
N ARG A 38 2.02 48.44 40.83
CA ARG A 38 1.54 49.29 39.75
C ARG A 38 1.47 50.72 40.31
N ALA A 39 2.38 51.57 39.88
CA ALA A 39 2.43 52.99 40.23
C ALA A 39 1.77 53.81 39.11
N ASP A 40 0.66 54.47 39.41
CA ASP A 40 0.00 55.39 38.49
C ASP A 40 0.62 56.78 38.63
N CYS A 41 1.45 57.18 37.67
CA CYS A 41 2.13 58.47 37.64
C CYS A 41 1.34 59.52 36.84
N GLY A 42 0.01 59.38 36.77
CA GLY A 42 -0.88 60.34 36.14
C GLY A 42 -0.55 60.54 34.66
N THR A 43 -0.14 61.76 34.29
CA THR A 43 0.21 62.08 32.90
C THR A 43 1.43 61.33 32.38
N ASP A 44 2.30 60.85 33.27
CA ASP A 44 3.50 60.09 32.89
C ASP A 44 3.20 58.59 32.70
N GLY A 45 1.93 58.20 32.88
CA GLY A 45 1.44 56.85 32.66
C GLY A 45 1.64 55.92 33.85
N VAL A 46 1.41 54.65 33.59
CA VAL A 46 1.46 53.59 34.60
C VAL A 46 2.80 52.89 34.52
N LEU A 47 3.50 52.84 35.65
CA LEU A 47 4.78 52.15 35.79
C LEU A 47 4.62 50.89 36.62
N LEU A 48 5.36 49.86 36.26
CA LEU A 48 5.40 48.59 36.98
C LEU A 48 6.76 48.43 37.66
N GLY A 49 6.76 47.81 38.83
CA GLY A 49 7.98 47.54 39.57
C GLY A 49 7.83 46.46 40.63
N THR A 50 8.88 46.29 41.42
CA THR A 50 8.93 45.38 42.55
C THR A 50 9.39 46.15 43.79
N VAL A 51 8.79 45.89 44.94
CA VAL A 51 9.23 46.46 46.21
C VAL A 51 10.59 45.89 46.57
N ALA A 52 11.59 46.75 46.73
CA ALA A 52 12.93 46.40 47.16
C ALA A 52 13.05 46.40 48.70
N ALA A 53 12.41 47.37 49.36
CA ALA A 53 12.36 47.49 50.82
C ALA A 53 11.17 48.33 51.26
N SER A 54 10.72 48.15 52.50
CA SER A 54 9.70 48.99 53.13
C SER A 54 10.04 49.22 54.59
N SER A 55 9.83 50.44 55.10
CA SER A 55 10.06 50.78 56.51
C SER A 55 9.00 51.76 57.01
N PHE A 56 8.46 51.52 58.20
CA PHE A 56 7.53 52.42 58.86
C PHE A 56 8.28 53.53 59.62
N GLU A 57 7.99 54.79 59.31
CA GLU A 57 8.53 55.97 59.97
C GLU A 57 7.55 56.49 61.03
N ALA A 58 7.66 56.01 62.27
CA ALA A 58 6.73 56.33 63.35
C ALA A 58 6.55 57.84 63.62
N ALA A 59 7.59 58.66 63.39
CA ALA A 59 7.54 60.10 63.60
C ALA A 59 6.60 60.83 62.62
N THR A 60 6.37 60.25 61.44
CA THR A 60 5.54 60.83 60.36
C THR A 60 4.31 59.99 60.06
N GLY A 61 4.15 58.83 60.71
CA GLY A 61 3.01 57.93 60.51
C GLY A 61 2.91 57.35 59.09
N ARG A 62 4.04 57.24 58.37
CA ARG A 62 4.06 56.78 56.97
C ARG A 62 4.93 55.55 56.78
N THR A 63 4.53 54.67 55.86
CA THR A 63 5.41 53.60 55.36
C THR A 63 6.13 54.09 54.13
N VAL A 64 7.46 54.11 54.18
CA VAL A 64 8.30 54.43 53.03
C VAL A 64 8.67 53.15 52.30
N VAL A 65 8.46 53.14 51.00
CA VAL A 65 8.66 52.00 50.12
C VAL A 65 9.71 52.36 49.09
N THR A 66 10.77 51.54 49.00
CA THR A 66 11.77 51.59 47.95
C THR A 66 11.42 50.57 46.87
N THR A 67 11.52 50.95 45.60
CA THR A 67 11.07 50.16 44.45
C THR A 67 12.19 49.96 43.44
N ALA A 68 12.25 48.77 42.85
CA ALA A 68 12.97 48.49 41.61
C ALA A 68 11.96 48.49 40.45
N MET A 69 11.89 49.59 39.71
CA MET A 69 10.97 49.72 38.57
C MET A 69 11.48 48.94 37.35
N ASP A 70 10.56 48.39 36.56
CA ASP A 70 10.89 47.57 35.41
C ASP A 70 11.58 48.39 34.32
N GLY A 71 12.53 47.76 33.61
CA GLY A 71 13.22 48.38 32.48
C GLY A 71 14.05 49.62 32.83
N GLY A 72 14.33 49.87 34.12
CA GLY A 72 15.03 51.06 34.57
C GLY A 72 14.17 52.33 34.53
N ALA A 73 12.84 52.20 34.48
CA ALA A 73 11.93 53.31 34.65
C ALA A 73 12.12 53.97 36.04
N ALA A 74 11.56 55.16 36.22
CA ALA A 74 11.63 55.91 37.47
C ALA A 74 10.23 56.43 37.82
N LEU A 75 9.86 56.34 39.10
CA LEU A 75 8.69 57.05 39.62
C LEU A 75 8.84 58.54 39.33
N THR A 76 7.72 59.23 39.11
CA THR A 76 7.72 60.68 38.87
C THR A 76 6.94 61.40 39.96
N ALA A 77 7.09 62.72 40.01
CA ALA A 77 6.35 63.56 40.95
C ALA A 77 4.82 63.54 40.72
N ASN A 78 4.35 63.01 39.58
CA ASN A 78 2.93 62.86 39.26
C ASN A 78 2.31 61.58 39.83
N LEU A 79 3.02 60.87 40.73
CA LEU A 79 2.52 59.67 41.40
C LEU A 79 1.22 59.95 42.17
N ALA A 80 0.12 59.39 41.69
CA ALA A 80 -1.22 59.57 42.23
C ALA A 80 -1.72 58.35 43.01
N GLU A 81 -1.32 57.14 42.61
CA GLU A 81 -1.80 55.88 43.21
C GLU A 81 -0.72 54.79 43.12
N VAL A 82 -0.63 53.90 44.12
CA VAL A 82 0.24 52.71 44.04
C VAL A 82 -0.50 51.46 44.49
N LEU A 83 -0.86 50.60 43.55
CA LEU A 83 -1.47 49.32 43.88
C LEU A 83 -0.38 48.27 44.04
N HIS A 84 -0.40 47.51 45.14
CA HIS A 84 0.50 46.37 45.29
C HIS A 84 -0.14 45.10 44.73
N GLY A 85 0.67 44.08 44.44
CA GLY A 85 0.24 42.86 43.73
C GLY A 85 -0.88 42.08 44.41
N ASN A 86 -1.15 42.34 45.70
CA ASN A 86 -2.30 41.77 46.40
C ASN A 86 -3.63 42.51 46.11
N ASP A 87 -3.60 43.73 45.58
CA ASP A 87 -4.79 44.56 45.29
C ASP A 87 -5.33 44.36 43.86
N LEU A 88 -4.47 43.91 42.95
CA LEU A 88 -4.80 43.63 41.56
C LEU A 88 -4.54 42.15 41.25
N PRO A 89 -5.58 41.30 41.28
CA PRO A 89 -5.48 39.88 40.95
C PRO A 89 -4.88 39.57 39.58
N GLU A 90 -4.78 40.57 38.70
CA GLU A 90 -4.34 40.50 37.30
C GLU A 90 -2.86 40.89 37.10
N SER A 91 -2.17 41.49 38.08
CA SER A 91 -0.85 42.13 37.86
C SER A 91 0.38 41.30 38.24
N LEU A 92 0.28 39.98 38.38
CA LEU A 92 1.42 39.15 38.82
C LEU A 92 1.86 38.14 37.77
N CYS A 93 3.16 38.18 37.47
CA CYS A 93 3.94 37.31 36.59
C CYS A 93 3.91 35.80 36.99
N ALA A 94 3.05 35.42 37.95
CA ALA A 94 2.76 34.05 38.34
C ALA A 94 1.47 33.50 37.69
N HIS A 95 0.85 34.24 36.76
CA HIS A 95 -0.40 33.81 36.09
C HIS A 95 -0.29 32.41 35.45
N ALA A 96 0.87 32.07 34.89
CA ALA A 96 1.09 30.71 34.36
C ALA A 96 0.96 29.61 35.43
N ALA A 97 1.36 29.88 36.68
CA ALA A 97 1.17 28.95 37.79
C ALA A 97 -0.29 28.93 38.29
N LEU A 98 -1.05 30.01 38.10
CA LEU A 98 -2.48 30.06 38.42
C LEU A 98 -3.31 29.23 37.43
N HIS A 99 -2.84 29.06 36.18
CA HIS A 99 -3.45 28.16 35.20
C HIS A 99 -3.03 26.68 35.32
N ALA A 100 -2.04 26.36 36.15
CA ALA A 100 -1.65 24.97 36.38
C ALA A 100 -2.74 24.21 37.16
N ILE A 101 -2.73 22.88 37.11
CA ILE A 101 -3.66 22.04 37.88
C ILE A 101 -3.52 22.38 39.37
N GLY A 102 -4.62 22.82 40.00
CA GLY A 102 -4.65 23.28 41.39
C GLY A 102 -4.42 24.79 41.59
N GLY A 103 -4.19 25.55 40.52
CA GLY A 103 -4.13 27.01 40.55
C GLY A 103 -5.52 27.67 40.57
N ARG A 104 -5.54 29.00 40.75
CA ARG A 104 -6.78 29.79 40.95
C ARG A 104 -7.74 29.73 39.76
N ASP A 105 -7.20 29.71 38.56
CA ASP A 105 -7.92 29.69 37.28
C ASP A 105 -7.34 28.60 36.38
N ALA A 106 -7.20 27.41 36.94
CA ALA A 106 -6.76 26.22 36.22
C ALA A 106 -7.58 26.04 34.95
N LEU A 107 -6.91 25.97 33.80
CA LEU A 107 -7.58 25.64 32.56
C LEU A 107 -8.07 24.19 32.67
N PRO A 108 -9.36 23.91 32.45
CA PRO A 108 -9.86 22.55 32.49
C PRO A 108 -9.20 21.72 31.38
N ALA A 109 -9.28 20.39 31.51
CA ALA A 109 -8.95 19.51 30.40
C ALA A 109 -9.86 19.85 29.21
N ALA A 110 -9.30 19.87 28.00
CA ALA A 110 -10.10 20.07 26.80
C ALA A 110 -11.18 18.97 26.69
N SER A 111 -12.39 19.36 26.34
CA SER A 111 -13.50 18.47 26.03
C SER A 111 -14.17 18.87 24.72
N ALA A 112 -15.21 18.15 24.30
CA ALA A 112 -16.00 18.54 23.12
C ALA A 112 -16.68 19.91 23.30
N ASP A 113 -16.97 20.30 24.54
CA ASP A 113 -17.76 21.49 24.88
C ASP A 113 -16.93 22.61 25.50
N VAL A 114 -15.68 22.32 25.89
CA VAL A 114 -14.82 23.24 26.64
C VAL A 114 -13.42 23.25 26.02
N SER A 115 -12.97 24.44 25.60
CA SER A 115 -11.57 24.67 25.22
C SER A 115 -10.67 24.54 26.46
N GLY A 116 -9.57 23.79 26.37
CA GLY A 116 -8.73 23.50 27.53
C GLY A 116 -7.34 22.97 27.17
N LEU A 117 -6.60 22.51 28.18
CA LEU A 117 -5.25 21.95 27.99
C LEU A 117 -5.32 20.53 27.42
N ILE A 118 -4.40 20.23 26.49
CA ILE A 118 -4.27 18.92 25.85
C ILE A 118 -2.86 18.38 26.12
N SER A 119 -2.77 17.13 26.57
CA SER A 119 -1.50 16.38 26.59
C SER A 119 -1.34 15.61 25.28
N LEU A 120 -0.20 15.77 24.61
CA LEU A 120 0.08 15.09 23.35
C LEU A 120 0.67 13.70 23.60
N ALA A 121 0.15 12.71 22.88
CA ALA A 121 0.72 11.38 22.86
C ALA A 121 2.06 11.39 22.11
N SER A 122 3.05 10.67 22.65
CA SER A 122 4.26 10.33 21.90
C SER A 122 3.93 9.42 20.71
N ALA A 123 4.86 9.30 19.76
CA ALA A 123 4.70 8.38 18.63
C ALA A 123 4.55 6.91 19.10
N ALA A 124 5.28 6.52 20.14
CA ALA A 124 5.19 5.16 20.71
C ALA A 124 3.82 4.90 21.36
N GLU A 125 3.30 5.86 22.13
CA GLU A 125 1.95 5.76 22.73
C GLU A 125 0.86 5.73 21.66
N THR A 126 1.03 6.51 20.58
CA THR A 126 0.09 6.53 19.46
C THR A 126 0.09 5.19 18.71
N GLN A 127 1.25 4.56 18.53
CA GLN A 127 1.37 3.25 17.86
C GLN A 127 0.83 2.11 18.73
N ALA A 128 1.11 2.15 20.02
CA ALA A 128 0.65 1.12 20.96
C ALA A 128 -0.84 1.25 21.30
N GLY A 129 -1.45 2.41 21.06
CA GLY A 129 -2.85 2.70 21.43
C GLY A 129 -3.08 2.65 22.94
N THR A 130 -2.04 2.85 23.75
CA THR A 130 -2.07 2.62 25.21
C THR A 130 -2.57 3.81 26.01
N SER A 131 -2.71 4.99 25.39
CA SER A 131 -3.15 6.21 26.08
C SER A 131 -4.49 6.71 25.54
N ALA A 132 -5.54 6.52 26.33
CA ALA A 132 -6.86 7.09 26.05
C ALA A 132 -7.01 8.55 26.50
N ALA A 133 -6.05 9.08 27.28
CA ALA A 133 -6.10 10.40 27.89
C ALA A 133 -5.29 11.47 27.14
N LYS A 134 -4.57 11.09 26.08
CA LYS A 134 -3.70 11.98 25.31
C LYS A 134 -4.20 12.14 23.89
N ALA A 135 -4.08 13.35 23.34
CA ALA A 135 -4.42 13.60 21.95
C ALA A 135 -3.33 13.07 21.02
N VAL A 136 -3.77 12.50 19.90
CA VAL A 136 -2.90 12.06 18.83
C VAL A 136 -2.40 13.27 18.05
N THR A 137 -1.09 13.34 17.81
CA THR A 137 -0.52 14.33 16.87
C THR A 137 -0.68 13.83 15.43
N PRO A 138 -0.76 14.71 14.42
CA PRO A 138 -0.73 14.28 13.02
C PRO A 138 0.47 13.37 12.71
N ALA A 139 1.64 13.63 13.30
CA ALA A 139 2.81 12.77 13.18
C ALA A 139 2.60 11.38 13.82
N GLY A 140 1.98 11.31 14.99
CA GLY A 140 1.60 10.05 15.62
C GLY A 140 0.58 9.26 14.79
N LEU A 141 -0.41 9.94 14.21
CA LEU A 141 -1.39 9.31 13.31
C LEU A 141 -0.73 8.78 12.04
N VAL A 142 0.21 9.51 11.45
CA VAL A 142 1.00 9.05 10.29
C VAL A 142 1.85 7.83 10.66
N ALA A 143 2.39 7.78 11.89
CA ALA A 143 3.15 6.63 12.37
C ALA A 143 2.27 5.40 12.67
N SER A 144 1.00 5.62 13.06
CA SER A 144 0.04 4.55 13.38
C SER A 144 -0.82 4.10 12.19
N ALA A 145 -0.97 4.93 11.16
CA ALA A 145 -1.44 4.49 9.86
C ALA A 145 -0.49 3.39 9.41
N LYS A 146 -0.99 2.15 9.29
CA LYS A 146 -0.30 0.85 9.25
C LYS A 146 0.78 0.65 8.15
N GLY A 147 1.66 1.62 7.92
CA GLY A 147 2.58 1.72 6.80
C GLY A 147 1.86 2.25 5.56
N LEU A 148 2.27 3.42 5.09
CA LEU A 148 1.93 3.91 3.75
C LEU A 148 3.07 3.55 2.81
N ILE A 149 2.77 2.84 1.74
CA ILE A 149 3.69 2.67 0.62
C ILE A 149 3.49 3.89 -0.29
N ALA A 150 4.35 4.89 -0.09
CA ALA A 150 4.26 6.20 -0.75
C ALA A 150 5.06 6.29 -2.07
N THR A 151 5.85 5.27 -2.41
CA THR A 151 6.63 5.20 -3.64
C THR A 151 6.57 3.80 -4.25
N ASN A 152 6.77 3.71 -5.57
CA ASN A 152 6.82 2.42 -6.26
C ASN A 152 7.80 1.49 -5.56
N THR A 153 7.33 0.30 -5.18
CA THR A 153 8.08 -0.63 -4.34
C THR A 153 8.14 -1.97 -5.03
N THR A 154 9.34 -2.53 -5.14
CA THR A 154 9.54 -3.91 -5.62
C THR A 154 9.86 -4.83 -4.44
N ILE A 155 9.12 -5.92 -4.31
CA ILE A 155 9.31 -6.98 -3.32
C ILE A 155 9.79 -8.22 -4.07
N PHE A 156 10.98 -8.70 -3.74
CA PHE A 156 11.61 -9.83 -4.39
C PHE A 156 11.24 -11.15 -3.73
N VAL A 157 10.90 -12.13 -4.56
CA VAL A 157 10.66 -13.53 -4.18
C VAL A 157 11.61 -14.42 -4.97
N ALA A 158 12.29 -15.35 -4.30
CA ALA A 158 13.21 -16.29 -4.93
C ALA A 158 13.16 -17.65 -4.22
N THR A 159 13.43 -18.74 -4.94
CA THR A 159 13.55 -20.08 -4.34
C THR A 159 14.69 -20.19 -3.33
N THR A 160 15.69 -19.31 -3.42
CA THR A 160 16.80 -19.18 -2.46
C THR A 160 16.50 -18.20 -1.31
N GLY A 161 15.30 -17.62 -1.28
CA GLY A 161 14.86 -16.67 -0.26
C GLY A 161 14.47 -17.32 1.05
N SER A 162 13.93 -16.52 1.98
CA SER A 162 13.48 -16.99 3.29
C SER A 162 12.22 -16.25 3.73
N ASP A 163 11.19 -16.96 4.17
CA ASP A 163 9.97 -16.34 4.71
C ASP A 163 10.09 -15.95 6.20
N THR A 164 11.14 -16.44 6.86
CA THR A 164 11.45 -16.13 8.27
C THR A 164 12.41 -14.96 8.39
N THR A 165 13.44 -14.91 7.54
CA THR A 165 14.55 -13.94 7.61
C THR A 165 14.63 -13.02 6.40
N GLY A 166 13.92 -13.32 5.31
CA GLY A 166 13.84 -12.43 4.16
C GLY A 166 13.13 -11.13 4.51
N THR A 167 13.51 -10.06 3.82
CA THR A 167 12.92 -8.72 3.97
C THR A 167 12.16 -8.29 2.72
N GLY A 168 12.19 -9.10 1.67
CA GLY A 168 11.65 -8.74 0.36
C GLY A 168 12.58 -7.85 -0.46
N ALA A 169 13.78 -7.54 0.03
CA ALA A 169 14.83 -6.87 -0.75
C ALA A 169 15.51 -7.85 -1.72
N SER A 170 16.15 -7.37 -2.78
CA SER A 170 16.82 -8.23 -3.78
C SER A 170 17.94 -9.10 -3.17
N GLY A 171 18.66 -8.59 -2.18
CA GLY A 171 19.70 -9.33 -1.44
C GLY A 171 19.18 -10.22 -0.32
N ALA A 172 17.89 -10.12 0.03
CA ALA A 172 17.24 -10.94 1.06
C ALA A 172 15.76 -11.19 0.67
N PRO A 173 15.50 -11.89 -0.45
CA PRO A 173 14.15 -12.07 -0.97
C PRO A 173 13.33 -12.97 -0.05
N TYR A 174 12.00 -12.86 -0.16
CA TYR A 174 11.10 -13.85 0.43
C TYR A 174 11.19 -15.18 -0.32
N ALA A 175 10.85 -16.29 0.35
CA ALA A 175 10.79 -17.61 -0.29
C ALA A 175 9.47 -17.81 -1.03
N SER A 176 8.39 -17.14 -0.60
CA SER A 176 7.06 -17.30 -1.18
C SER A 176 6.35 -15.99 -1.53
N ILE A 177 5.47 -16.09 -2.54
CA ILE A 177 4.54 -15.01 -2.93
C ILE A 177 3.58 -14.69 -1.77
N ALA A 178 3.13 -15.71 -1.03
CA ALA A 178 2.23 -15.54 0.11
C ALA A 178 2.86 -14.65 1.20
N LYS A 179 4.16 -14.83 1.48
CA LYS A 179 4.88 -13.98 2.43
C LYS A 179 5.03 -12.54 1.92
N ALA A 180 5.32 -12.36 0.62
CA ALA A 180 5.38 -11.04 0.00
C ALA A 180 4.05 -10.28 0.16
N LEU A 181 2.91 -10.92 -0.12
CA LEU A 181 1.59 -10.34 0.09
C LEU A 181 1.32 -10.04 1.58
N SER A 182 1.69 -10.95 2.49
CA SER A 182 1.55 -10.74 3.93
C SER A 182 2.34 -9.51 4.42
N SER A 183 3.51 -9.22 3.83
CA SER A 183 4.34 -8.05 4.18
C SER A 183 3.70 -6.69 3.86
N ILE A 184 2.65 -6.69 3.02
CA ILE A 184 1.89 -5.50 2.63
C ILE A 184 0.42 -5.54 3.05
N ALA A 185 -0.09 -6.66 3.58
CA ALA A 185 -1.51 -6.86 3.92
C ALA A 185 -2.11 -5.79 4.87
N GLY A 186 -1.29 -5.16 5.71
CA GLY A 186 -1.72 -4.09 6.61
C GLY A 186 -1.52 -2.68 6.08
N LYS A 187 -0.84 -2.51 4.94
CA LYS A 187 -0.36 -1.21 4.45
C LYS A 187 -1.36 -0.56 3.51
N LEU A 188 -1.38 0.76 3.44
CA LEU A 188 -2.06 1.48 2.37
C LEU A 188 -1.07 1.72 1.23
N ILE A 189 -1.56 1.67 -0.01
CA ILE A 189 -0.75 2.01 -1.19
C ILE A 189 -1.23 3.37 -1.72
N ALA A 190 -0.36 4.37 -1.75
CA ALA A 190 -0.73 5.71 -2.18
C ALA A 190 -1.25 5.74 -3.62
N SER A 191 -2.06 6.75 -3.96
CA SER A 191 -2.53 6.93 -5.34
C SER A 191 -1.35 7.11 -6.31
N GLY A 192 -1.40 6.44 -7.46
CA GLY A 192 -0.32 6.46 -8.46
C GLY A 192 0.91 5.59 -8.11
N VAL A 193 0.91 4.92 -6.96
CA VAL A 193 1.99 4.01 -6.55
C VAL A 193 1.63 2.58 -6.91
N ILE A 194 2.62 1.83 -7.41
CA ILE A 194 2.53 0.40 -7.73
C ILE A 194 3.44 -0.41 -6.82
N VAL A 195 2.93 -1.53 -6.31
CA VAL A 195 3.71 -2.55 -5.61
C VAL A 195 3.92 -3.74 -6.55
N THR A 196 5.17 -4.00 -6.89
CA THR A 196 5.56 -5.11 -7.76
C THR A 196 6.14 -6.24 -6.91
N ILE A 197 5.50 -7.39 -6.88
CA ILE A 197 6.07 -8.64 -6.36
C ILE A 197 6.81 -9.31 -7.51
N GLN A 198 8.13 -9.16 -7.55
CA GLN A 198 9.00 -9.73 -8.58
C GLN A 198 9.48 -11.11 -8.12
N VAL A 199 9.05 -12.13 -8.82
CA VAL A 199 9.38 -13.53 -8.57
C VAL A 199 10.49 -13.95 -9.53
N ALA A 200 11.61 -14.43 -8.97
CA ALA A 200 12.74 -14.91 -9.74
C ALA A 200 12.44 -16.27 -10.39
N ASP A 201 13.22 -16.62 -11.41
CA ASP A 201 13.19 -17.93 -12.03
C ASP A 201 13.41 -19.04 -10.98
N GLY A 202 12.69 -20.13 -11.15
CA GLY A 202 12.70 -21.27 -10.24
C GLY A 202 11.36 -21.98 -10.21
N THR A 203 11.37 -23.11 -9.51
CA THR A 203 10.17 -23.92 -9.26
C THR A 203 9.70 -23.72 -7.82
N TYR A 204 8.50 -23.18 -7.66
CA TYR A 204 7.88 -22.91 -6.38
C TYR A 204 6.76 -23.92 -6.14
N ASN A 205 6.82 -24.63 -5.02
CA ASN A 205 5.74 -25.55 -4.61
C ASN A 205 4.67 -24.76 -3.85
N VAL A 206 3.44 -24.77 -4.37
CA VAL A 206 2.28 -24.08 -3.80
C VAL A 206 1.35 -25.11 -3.20
N SER A 207 1.41 -25.27 -1.88
CA SER A 207 0.61 -26.23 -1.11
C SER A 207 -0.66 -25.63 -0.49
N SER A 208 -0.83 -24.31 -0.57
CA SER A 208 -2.00 -23.59 -0.05
C SER A 208 -2.42 -22.46 -0.97
N THR A 209 -3.69 -22.06 -0.86
CA THR A 209 -4.27 -20.99 -1.68
C THR A 209 -3.63 -19.65 -1.36
N ILE A 210 -3.09 -18.96 -2.37
CA ILE A 210 -2.59 -17.59 -2.21
C ILE A 210 -3.79 -16.65 -2.38
N THR A 211 -4.24 -16.11 -1.25
CA THR A 211 -5.37 -15.18 -1.22
C THR A 211 -4.87 -13.76 -1.43
N ILE A 212 -5.43 -13.08 -2.43
CA ILE A 212 -5.18 -11.67 -2.73
C ILE A 212 -6.40 -10.89 -2.24
N ASP A 213 -6.27 -10.36 -1.02
CA ASP A 213 -7.30 -9.66 -0.27
C ASP A 213 -6.69 -8.40 0.32
N HIS A 214 -6.52 -7.39 -0.54
CA HIS A 214 -5.96 -6.10 -0.18
C HIS A 214 -6.90 -5.00 -0.70
N PRO A 215 -7.19 -3.95 0.10
CA PRO A 215 -8.08 -2.88 -0.33
C PRO A 215 -7.55 -2.15 -1.58
N ASP A 216 -6.23 -1.98 -1.68
CA ASP A 216 -5.53 -1.41 -2.85
C ASP A 216 -4.93 -2.48 -3.80
N ALA A 217 -5.56 -3.65 -3.94
CA ALA A 217 -4.98 -4.74 -4.73
C ALA A 217 -4.90 -4.45 -6.24
N ASP A 218 -5.67 -3.48 -6.74
CA ASP A 218 -5.57 -2.92 -8.08
C ASP A 218 -4.19 -2.28 -8.36
N LYS A 219 -3.46 -1.89 -7.31
CA LYS A 219 -2.10 -1.35 -7.37
C LYS A 219 -1.00 -2.40 -7.19
N ILE A 220 -1.37 -3.67 -7.04
CA ILE A 220 -0.43 -4.78 -6.86
C ILE A 220 -0.23 -5.51 -8.19
N GLN A 221 1.03 -5.74 -8.53
CA GLN A 221 1.45 -6.56 -9.68
C GLN A 221 2.28 -7.74 -9.17
N ILE A 222 1.99 -8.94 -9.66
CA ILE A 222 2.76 -10.16 -9.37
C ILE A 222 3.39 -10.62 -10.67
N LEU A 223 4.71 -10.51 -10.77
CA LEU A 223 5.47 -10.69 -11.98
C LEU A 223 6.49 -11.82 -11.80
N GLY A 224 6.39 -12.88 -12.59
CA GLY A 224 7.42 -13.90 -12.74
C GLY A 224 8.48 -13.46 -13.74
N ASN A 225 8.88 -14.37 -14.64
CA ASN A 225 9.81 -14.03 -15.71
C ASN A 225 9.11 -13.14 -16.75
N THR A 226 9.58 -11.90 -16.88
CA THR A 226 9.00 -10.88 -17.76
C THR A 226 9.80 -10.65 -19.04
N SER A 227 10.79 -11.50 -19.33
CA SER A 227 11.60 -11.40 -20.55
C SER A 227 10.75 -11.26 -21.81
N ALA A 228 11.30 -10.67 -22.87
CA ALA A 228 10.55 -10.49 -24.10
C ALA A 228 10.16 -11.86 -24.69
N GLU A 229 8.91 -11.99 -25.14
CA GLU A 229 8.51 -13.14 -25.93
C GLU A 229 9.31 -13.16 -27.22
N THR A 230 9.84 -14.33 -27.59
CA THR A 230 10.59 -14.48 -28.83
C THR A 230 9.70 -15.17 -29.85
N THR A 231 9.46 -14.50 -30.98
CA THR A 231 8.72 -15.04 -32.12
C THR A 231 9.71 -15.45 -33.20
N VAL A 232 9.64 -16.70 -33.65
CA VAL A 232 10.59 -17.27 -34.61
C VAL A 232 9.82 -17.95 -35.73
N ALA A 233 10.19 -17.68 -36.99
CA ALA A 233 9.57 -18.34 -38.13
C ALA A 233 9.87 -19.84 -38.14
N ILE A 234 8.85 -20.64 -38.48
CA ILE A 234 9.00 -22.08 -38.68
C ILE A 234 9.65 -22.31 -40.05
N THR A 235 10.74 -23.08 -40.09
CA THR A 235 11.44 -23.44 -41.32
C THR A 235 11.04 -24.81 -41.86
N ALA A 236 10.79 -25.79 -40.99
CA ALA A 236 10.35 -27.13 -41.38
C ALA A 236 9.51 -27.80 -40.28
N ILE A 237 8.66 -28.76 -40.66
CA ILE A 237 7.92 -29.62 -39.72
C ILE A 237 8.04 -31.07 -40.21
N ASP A 238 8.41 -31.98 -39.30
CA ASP A 238 8.37 -33.42 -39.52
C ASP A 238 7.37 -34.05 -38.56
N THR A 239 6.23 -34.52 -39.09
CA THR A 239 5.17 -35.15 -38.29
C THR A 239 5.54 -36.54 -37.78
N THR A 240 6.43 -37.23 -38.48
CA THR A 240 6.86 -38.59 -38.14
C THR A 240 7.86 -38.52 -36.99
N ALA A 241 8.87 -37.65 -37.11
CA ALA A 241 9.83 -37.38 -36.06
C ALA A 241 9.27 -36.50 -34.93
N LYS A 242 8.10 -35.88 -35.16
CA LYS A 242 7.46 -34.90 -34.28
C LYS A 242 8.37 -33.71 -33.98
N THR A 243 9.06 -33.21 -34.99
CA THR A 243 9.98 -32.08 -34.86
C THR A 243 9.45 -30.83 -35.57
N ILE A 244 9.77 -29.68 -34.98
CA ILE A 244 9.57 -28.36 -35.59
C ILE A 244 10.93 -27.69 -35.64
N THR A 245 11.36 -27.28 -36.83
CA THR A 245 12.63 -26.60 -37.05
C THR A 245 12.39 -25.09 -37.15
N VAL A 246 13.24 -24.32 -36.48
CA VAL A 246 13.23 -22.84 -36.51
C VAL A 246 14.62 -22.28 -36.76
N ALA A 247 14.69 -21.14 -37.45
CA ALA A 247 15.96 -20.53 -37.81
C ALA A 247 16.73 -19.98 -36.59
N GLY A 248 18.03 -20.27 -36.50
CA GLY A 248 18.92 -19.78 -35.42
C GLY A 248 19.13 -20.77 -34.28
N ASN A 249 20.00 -20.40 -33.33
CA ASN A 249 20.37 -21.21 -32.16
C ASN A 249 19.59 -20.76 -30.90
N TYR A 250 18.68 -21.62 -30.44
CA TYR A 250 17.91 -21.48 -29.19
C TYR A 250 18.19 -22.62 -28.21
N VAL A 251 19.29 -23.36 -28.39
CA VAL A 251 19.79 -24.33 -27.40
C VAL A 251 20.81 -23.64 -26.49
N SER A 252 21.70 -22.85 -27.11
CA SER A 252 22.79 -22.12 -26.45
C SER A 252 22.88 -20.69 -26.99
N ASN A 253 21.74 -20.01 -27.03
CA ASN A 253 21.67 -18.59 -27.37
C ASN A 253 22.48 -17.77 -26.35
N ALA A 254 23.12 -16.70 -26.83
CA ALA A 254 23.83 -15.74 -25.98
C ALA A 254 22.90 -15.12 -24.92
N ASP A 255 21.63 -14.92 -25.29
CA ASP A 255 20.57 -14.59 -24.35
C ASP A 255 19.91 -15.88 -23.85
N ALA A 256 20.39 -16.38 -22.71
CA ALA A 256 19.94 -17.64 -22.14
C ALA A 256 18.43 -17.67 -21.81
N THR A 257 17.76 -16.50 -21.69
CA THR A 257 16.31 -16.41 -21.49
C THR A 257 15.51 -16.89 -22.69
N LYS A 258 16.14 -16.93 -23.87
CA LYS A 258 15.55 -17.41 -25.13
C LYS A 258 15.78 -18.90 -25.38
N ASN A 259 16.57 -19.57 -24.52
CA ASN A 259 16.86 -20.98 -24.71
C ASN A 259 15.63 -21.84 -24.46
N ILE A 260 15.29 -22.66 -25.46
CA ILE A 260 14.27 -23.69 -25.37
C ILE A 260 14.91 -24.92 -24.70
N GLN A 261 14.21 -25.49 -23.74
CA GLN A 261 14.63 -26.67 -23.01
C GLN A 261 13.53 -27.73 -23.01
N ALA A 262 13.92 -28.99 -22.78
CA ALA A 262 12.95 -30.05 -22.55
C ALA A 262 12.03 -29.69 -21.36
N GLY A 263 10.75 -29.94 -21.52
CA GLY A 263 9.70 -29.54 -20.59
C GLY A 263 9.05 -28.19 -20.90
N ASP A 264 9.69 -27.30 -21.65
CA ASP A 264 9.10 -26.03 -22.07
C ASP A 264 7.82 -26.27 -22.92
N ILE A 265 6.89 -25.32 -22.89
CA ILE A 265 5.69 -25.30 -23.74
C ILE A 265 5.82 -24.12 -24.72
N VAL A 266 5.93 -24.42 -26.00
CA VAL A 266 5.99 -23.40 -27.05
C VAL A 266 4.62 -23.22 -27.69
N GLY A 267 4.26 -21.98 -28.03
CA GLY A 267 3.03 -21.69 -28.78
C GLY A 267 3.32 -21.69 -30.27
N LEU A 268 2.58 -22.46 -31.06
CA LEU A 268 2.58 -22.34 -32.51
C LEU A 268 1.37 -21.52 -32.94
N THR A 269 1.60 -20.47 -33.73
CA THR A 269 0.54 -19.57 -34.21
C THR A 269 0.77 -19.18 -35.67
N GLY A 270 -0.29 -18.71 -36.33
CA GLY A 270 -0.20 -18.15 -37.68
C GLY A 270 -0.01 -19.19 -38.80
N SER A 271 -0.10 -20.49 -38.50
CA SER A 271 -0.13 -21.50 -39.55
C SER A 271 -1.50 -21.56 -40.21
N SER A 272 -1.54 -21.65 -41.55
CA SER A 272 -2.80 -21.87 -42.29
C SER A 272 -3.38 -23.27 -42.07
N THR A 273 -2.59 -24.21 -41.55
CA THR A 273 -3.10 -25.52 -41.14
C THR A 273 -3.71 -25.44 -39.75
N ILE A 274 -5.05 -25.48 -39.66
CA ILE A 274 -5.80 -25.31 -38.41
C ILE A 274 -5.29 -26.21 -37.26
N GLY A 275 -4.92 -27.47 -37.55
CA GLY A 275 -4.44 -28.42 -36.54
C GLY A 275 -3.00 -28.19 -36.03
N LEU A 276 -2.23 -27.27 -36.63
CA LEU A 276 -0.85 -26.97 -36.24
C LEU A 276 -0.72 -25.88 -35.18
N ASN A 277 -1.72 -25.03 -35.03
CA ASN A 277 -1.65 -23.98 -34.04
C ASN A 277 -2.02 -24.53 -32.65
N GLY A 278 -1.28 -24.17 -31.61
CA GLY A 278 -1.54 -24.63 -30.24
C GLY A 278 -0.28 -24.67 -29.38
N GLY A 279 -0.37 -25.22 -28.17
CA GLY A 279 0.79 -25.40 -27.30
C GLY A 279 1.51 -26.71 -27.61
N TYR A 280 2.84 -26.77 -27.55
CA TYR A 280 3.57 -28.02 -27.74
C TYR A 280 4.58 -28.19 -26.61
N VAL A 281 4.54 -29.33 -25.93
CA VAL A 281 5.53 -29.64 -24.88
C VAL A 281 6.78 -30.14 -25.57
N VAL A 282 7.87 -29.45 -25.34
CA VAL A 282 9.19 -29.79 -25.85
C VAL A 282 9.69 -31.04 -25.11
N SER A 283 9.92 -32.13 -25.84
CA SER A 283 10.54 -33.35 -25.31
C SER A 283 12.06 -33.35 -25.49
N GLY A 284 12.56 -32.61 -26.48
CA GLY A 284 13.99 -32.46 -26.75
C GLY A 284 14.27 -31.25 -27.64
N VAL A 285 15.50 -30.75 -27.58
CA VAL A 285 15.95 -29.64 -28.44
C VAL A 285 17.38 -29.92 -28.89
N SER A 286 17.65 -29.72 -30.17
CA SER A 286 19.00 -29.79 -30.73
C SER A 286 19.27 -28.63 -31.69
N TYR A 287 20.55 -28.37 -31.95
CA TYR A 287 20.99 -27.37 -32.94
C TYR A 287 21.76 -28.10 -34.04
N ASP A 288 21.32 -27.98 -35.28
CA ASP A 288 21.89 -28.70 -36.43
C ASP A 288 23.10 -27.98 -37.07
N GLY A 289 23.54 -26.87 -36.48
CA GLY A 289 24.57 -25.99 -37.03
C GLY A 289 24.01 -24.72 -37.68
N THR A 290 22.73 -24.70 -38.04
CA THR A 290 22.02 -23.55 -38.63
C THR A 290 20.68 -23.24 -37.94
N ASN A 291 19.92 -24.28 -37.60
CA ASN A 291 18.58 -24.21 -37.06
C ASN A 291 18.48 -24.94 -35.73
N THR A 292 17.50 -24.52 -34.93
CA THR A 292 17.07 -25.26 -33.75
C THR A 292 15.96 -26.23 -34.15
N VAL A 293 16.15 -27.50 -33.83
CA VAL A 293 15.16 -28.56 -34.01
C VAL A 293 14.51 -28.83 -32.66
N VAL A 294 13.22 -28.55 -32.57
CA VAL A 294 12.40 -28.75 -31.37
C VAL A 294 11.61 -30.03 -31.53
N THR A 295 11.92 -31.06 -30.75
CA THR A 295 11.14 -32.29 -30.69
C THR A 295 9.97 -32.08 -29.73
N CYS A 296 8.75 -32.30 -30.19
CA CYS A 296 7.54 -32.27 -29.36
C CYS A 296 7.34 -33.61 -28.64
N SER A 297 6.54 -33.61 -27.58
CA SER A 297 6.21 -34.83 -26.83
C SER A 297 5.21 -35.69 -27.61
N ALA A 298 4.41 -36.52 -26.93
CA ALA A 298 3.52 -37.47 -27.58
C ALA A 298 2.45 -36.81 -28.48
N GLU A 299 2.33 -35.48 -28.52
CA GLU A 299 1.33 -34.78 -29.32
C GLU A 299 1.45 -35.12 -30.81
N THR A 300 0.30 -35.30 -31.46
CA THR A 300 0.24 -35.44 -32.92
C THR A 300 0.46 -34.07 -33.55
N ILE A 301 1.50 -33.94 -34.38
CA ILE A 301 1.64 -32.77 -35.25
C ILE A 301 0.75 -33.02 -36.47
N ALA A 302 -0.25 -32.16 -36.68
CA ALA A 302 -1.33 -32.41 -37.62
C ALA A 302 -0.94 -32.35 -39.11
N SER A 303 0.24 -31.81 -39.44
CA SER A 303 0.69 -31.65 -40.83
C SER A 303 2.20 -31.41 -40.92
N SER A 304 2.85 -31.92 -41.96
CA SER A 304 4.25 -31.65 -42.28
C SER A 304 4.43 -30.41 -43.17
N THR A 305 3.33 -29.85 -43.68
CA THR A 305 3.39 -28.63 -44.50
C THR A 305 3.48 -27.42 -43.59
N VAL A 306 4.59 -26.70 -43.70
CA VAL A 306 4.76 -25.37 -43.10
C VAL A 306 3.86 -24.40 -43.87
N GLY A 307 2.57 -24.38 -43.53
CA GLY A 307 1.58 -23.43 -44.08
C GLY A 307 1.80 -21.99 -43.61
N GLY A 308 3.06 -21.55 -43.51
CA GLY A 308 3.49 -20.43 -42.69
C GLY A 308 3.38 -20.71 -41.18
N GLY A 309 3.64 -19.67 -40.40
CA GLY A 309 3.51 -19.68 -38.94
C GLY A 309 4.81 -19.40 -38.19
N VAL A 310 4.66 -19.21 -36.89
CA VAL A 310 5.76 -18.86 -35.97
C VAL A 310 5.68 -19.70 -34.71
N ILE A 311 6.85 -20.07 -34.18
CA ILE A 311 7.00 -20.50 -32.79
C ILE A 311 7.10 -19.25 -31.92
N ARG A 312 6.29 -19.23 -30.86
CA ARG A 312 6.33 -18.28 -29.76
C ARG A 312 6.95 -18.95 -28.55
N ILE A 313 8.12 -18.45 -28.17
CA ILE A 313 8.85 -18.87 -26.98
C ILE A 313 8.44 -17.92 -25.85
N LEU A 314 7.63 -18.43 -24.93
CA LEU A 314 7.15 -17.65 -23.80
C LEU A 314 8.20 -17.64 -22.67
N PRO A 315 8.47 -16.47 -22.07
CA PRO A 315 9.45 -16.32 -20.98
C PRO A 315 9.03 -17.05 -19.69
N CYS A 316 7.73 -17.28 -19.52
CA CYS A 316 7.11 -17.80 -18.30
C CYS A 316 7.47 -19.26 -17.98
N GLN A 317 8.25 -19.93 -18.82
CA GLN A 317 8.69 -21.30 -18.57
C GLN A 317 9.66 -21.43 -17.39
N LYS A 318 10.34 -20.34 -17.03
CA LYS A 318 11.39 -20.39 -16.00
C LYS A 318 10.87 -20.07 -14.61
N CYS A 319 9.73 -19.39 -14.48
CA CYS A 319 9.05 -19.16 -13.19
C CYS A 319 7.84 -20.09 -13.08
N VAL A 320 8.05 -21.25 -12.45
CA VAL A 320 7.08 -22.36 -12.40
C VAL A 320 6.44 -22.45 -11.03
N LEU A 321 5.11 -22.47 -10.97
CA LEU A 321 4.33 -22.78 -9.77
C LEU A 321 3.80 -24.21 -9.88
N ASN A 322 4.29 -25.12 -9.04
CA ASN A 322 3.78 -26.48 -8.92
C ASN A 322 2.75 -26.54 -7.80
N VAL A 323 1.49 -26.70 -8.18
CA VAL A 323 0.33 -26.58 -7.30
C VAL A 323 -0.15 -27.95 -6.88
N SER A 324 -0.32 -28.14 -5.58
CA SER A 324 -0.90 -29.38 -5.04
C SER A 324 -2.36 -29.57 -5.48
N SER A 325 -2.82 -30.82 -5.51
CA SER A 325 -4.20 -31.15 -5.86
C SER A 325 -5.20 -30.41 -4.96
N GLY A 326 -6.25 -29.85 -5.56
CA GLY A 326 -7.30 -29.09 -4.86
C GLY A 326 -6.92 -27.67 -4.42
N VAL A 327 -5.68 -27.23 -4.63
CA VAL A 327 -5.23 -25.87 -4.29
C VAL A 327 -5.53 -24.91 -5.44
N THR A 328 -6.02 -23.71 -5.10
CA THR A 328 -6.15 -22.60 -6.05
C THR A 328 -4.98 -21.65 -5.84
N PRO A 329 -3.95 -21.62 -6.70
CA PRO A 329 -2.74 -20.88 -6.40
C PRO A 329 -2.97 -19.37 -6.39
N PHE A 330 -4.03 -18.86 -7.03
CA PHE A 330 -4.42 -17.45 -6.94
C PHE A 330 -5.92 -17.30 -6.73
N TYR A 331 -6.31 -16.79 -5.57
CA TYR A 331 -7.68 -16.49 -5.22
C TYR A 331 -7.84 -14.99 -4.98
N VAL A 332 -8.49 -14.30 -5.91
CA VAL A 332 -8.58 -12.83 -5.93
C VAL A 332 -9.94 -12.39 -5.41
N LYS A 333 -9.94 -11.68 -4.28
CA LYS A 333 -11.17 -11.23 -3.60
C LYS A 333 -11.57 -9.80 -3.94
N THR A 334 -10.62 -8.90 -4.12
CA THR A 334 -10.92 -7.47 -4.36
C THR A 334 -10.68 -7.12 -5.82
N GLN A 335 -9.43 -6.88 -6.21
CA GLN A 335 -8.95 -6.67 -7.57
C GLN A 335 -7.51 -7.17 -7.65
N LEU A 336 -6.91 -7.21 -8.83
CA LEU A 336 -5.47 -7.43 -8.99
C LEU A 336 -5.00 -6.59 -10.17
N GLY A 337 -3.97 -5.77 -9.96
CA GLY A 337 -3.39 -4.96 -11.03
C GLY A 337 -2.92 -5.81 -12.20
N MET A 338 -2.00 -6.75 -11.94
CA MET A 338 -1.49 -7.66 -12.99
C MET A 338 -0.92 -8.96 -12.41
N LEU A 339 -1.14 -10.07 -13.12
CA LEU A 339 -0.43 -11.34 -12.96
C LEU A 339 0.27 -11.71 -14.27
N SER A 340 1.60 -11.86 -14.27
CA SER A 340 2.32 -12.11 -15.51
C SER A 340 3.53 -13.01 -15.35
N GLY A 341 3.84 -13.81 -16.39
CA GLY A 341 5.14 -14.47 -16.50
C GLY A 341 5.26 -15.78 -15.73
N PHE A 342 4.14 -16.50 -15.53
CA PHE A 342 4.12 -17.76 -14.78
C PHE A 342 3.70 -18.95 -15.65
N ARG A 343 4.41 -20.07 -15.49
CA ARG A 343 3.84 -21.38 -15.75
C ARG A 343 3.28 -21.94 -14.45
N ILE A 344 2.04 -22.38 -14.49
CA ILE A 344 1.32 -22.87 -13.33
C ILE A 344 0.87 -24.29 -13.67
N ASN A 345 1.42 -25.25 -12.95
CA ASN A 345 1.15 -26.67 -13.13
C ASN A 345 0.26 -27.16 -11.98
N SER A 346 -0.79 -27.89 -12.29
CA SER A 346 -1.53 -28.70 -11.33
C SER A 346 -1.32 -30.18 -11.63
N SER A 347 -1.26 -30.99 -10.58
CA SER A 347 -1.32 -32.45 -10.70
C SER A 347 -2.73 -32.99 -11.01
N GLY A 348 -3.72 -32.11 -11.22
CA GLY A 348 -5.11 -32.46 -11.50
C GLY A 348 -6.05 -32.24 -10.31
N GLY A 349 -7.19 -32.92 -10.34
CA GLY A 349 -8.21 -32.87 -9.28
C GLY A 349 -9.21 -31.75 -9.47
N THR A 350 -9.61 -31.08 -8.37
CA THR A 350 -10.57 -29.97 -8.29
C THR A 350 -9.91 -28.58 -8.29
N ALA A 351 -8.62 -28.51 -8.59
CA ALA A 351 -7.85 -27.27 -8.55
C ALA A 351 -8.30 -26.27 -9.63
N PHE A 352 -8.32 -24.99 -9.25
CA PHE A 352 -8.49 -23.87 -10.18
C PHE A 352 -7.16 -23.14 -10.34
N GLY A 353 -6.78 -22.72 -11.54
CA GLY A 353 -5.53 -21.98 -11.74
C GLY A 353 -5.62 -20.55 -11.18
N MET A 354 -6.77 -19.92 -11.36
CA MET A 354 -7.12 -18.68 -10.67
C MET A 354 -8.63 -18.63 -10.46
N SER A 355 -9.07 -18.09 -9.33
CA SER A 355 -10.50 -17.96 -9.01
C SER A 355 -10.84 -16.59 -8.43
N THR A 356 -12.03 -16.09 -8.78
CA THR A 356 -12.66 -14.91 -8.16
C THR A 356 -14.09 -15.31 -7.76
N ASP A 357 -14.50 -15.16 -6.51
CA ASP A 357 -15.87 -15.49 -6.08
C ASP A 357 -16.68 -14.31 -5.55
N LEU A 358 -16.03 -13.18 -5.28
CA LEU A 358 -16.70 -11.95 -4.89
C LEU A 358 -17.19 -11.17 -6.11
N ALA A 359 -18.15 -10.27 -5.86
CA ALA A 359 -18.78 -9.54 -6.93
C ALA A 359 -17.85 -8.47 -7.51
N TYR A 360 -17.81 -8.37 -8.85
CA TYR A 360 -17.11 -7.30 -9.58
C TYR A 360 -15.58 -7.25 -9.38
N VAL A 361 -14.93 -8.39 -9.15
CA VAL A 361 -13.46 -8.47 -9.08
C VAL A 361 -12.85 -8.22 -10.45
N LYS A 362 -11.82 -7.36 -10.53
CA LYS A 362 -11.08 -7.06 -11.76
C LYS A 362 -9.68 -7.62 -11.70
N TYR A 363 -9.21 -8.23 -12.79
CA TYR A 363 -7.78 -8.57 -12.92
C TYR A 363 -7.29 -8.47 -14.37
N GLN A 364 -5.97 -8.33 -14.50
CA GLN A 364 -5.26 -8.50 -15.77
C GLN A 364 -4.26 -9.64 -15.66
N MET A 365 -4.18 -10.46 -16.71
CA MET A 365 -3.24 -11.56 -16.79
C MET A 365 -2.57 -11.58 -18.15
N THR A 366 -1.25 -11.75 -18.17
CA THR A 366 -0.52 -11.83 -19.43
C THR A 366 0.66 -12.80 -19.39
N LYS A 367 1.01 -13.43 -20.51
CA LYS A 367 2.19 -14.32 -20.62
C LYS A 367 2.18 -15.43 -19.55
N CYS A 368 1.07 -16.14 -19.41
CA CYS A 368 0.90 -17.22 -18.43
C CYS A 368 0.56 -18.54 -19.11
N ILE A 369 0.93 -19.65 -18.47
CA ILE A 369 0.59 -21.00 -18.94
C ILE A 369 -0.05 -21.77 -17.80
N PHE A 370 -1.25 -22.30 -18.02
CA PHE A 370 -1.97 -23.16 -17.07
C PHE A 370 -1.93 -24.60 -17.58
N VAL A 371 -1.50 -25.53 -16.73
CA VAL A 371 -1.40 -26.94 -17.09
C VAL A 371 -2.17 -27.81 -16.09
N GLY A 372 -3.10 -28.62 -16.58
CA GLY A 372 -3.71 -29.71 -15.80
C GLY A 372 -4.79 -29.30 -14.79
N PHE A 373 -5.37 -28.10 -14.87
CA PHE A 373 -6.41 -27.64 -13.93
C PHE A 373 -7.81 -28.13 -14.29
N THR A 374 -8.73 -28.24 -13.32
CA THR A 374 -10.17 -28.38 -13.63
C THR A 374 -10.67 -27.14 -14.37
N ARG A 375 -10.23 -25.97 -13.91
CA ARG A 375 -10.53 -24.67 -14.50
C ARG A 375 -9.24 -23.86 -14.50
N GLY A 376 -8.72 -23.48 -15.66
CA GLY A 376 -7.56 -22.59 -15.72
C GLY A 376 -7.87 -21.27 -15.02
N ILE A 377 -8.96 -20.63 -15.40
CA ILE A 377 -9.50 -19.42 -14.77
C ILE A 377 -10.98 -19.62 -14.46
N SER A 378 -11.41 -19.21 -13.26
CA SER A 378 -12.81 -19.24 -12.83
C SER A 378 -13.27 -17.85 -12.39
N LEU A 379 -14.22 -17.29 -13.13
CA LEU A 379 -14.86 -16.01 -12.88
C LEU A 379 -16.28 -16.22 -12.36
N PHE A 380 -16.69 -15.48 -11.33
CA PHE A 380 -18.03 -15.53 -10.76
C PHE A 380 -18.57 -14.11 -10.48
N ASN A 381 -19.87 -13.99 -10.25
CA ASN A 381 -20.51 -12.80 -9.65
C ASN A 381 -20.20 -11.44 -10.32
N GLY A 382 -20.17 -11.39 -11.66
CA GLY A 382 -19.91 -10.12 -12.36
C GLY A 382 -18.44 -9.72 -12.40
N SER A 383 -17.52 -10.61 -12.01
CA SER A 383 -16.09 -10.38 -12.16
C SER A 383 -15.68 -10.17 -13.62
N PHE A 384 -14.62 -9.38 -13.80
CA PHE A 384 -14.07 -8.97 -15.07
C PHE A 384 -12.60 -9.39 -15.16
N GLY A 385 -12.26 -10.16 -16.20
CA GLY A 385 -10.89 -10.56 -16.48
C GLY A 385 -10.40 -10.07 -17.83
N THR A 386 -9.14 -9.65 -17.93
CA THR A 386 -8.43 -9.53 -19.21
C THR A 386 -7.29 -10.54 -19.25
N VAL A 387 -7.22 -11.33 -20.32
CA VAL A 387 -6.16 -12.31 -20.55
C VAL A 387 -5.44 -12.01 -21.86
N SER A 388 -4.10 -12.08 -21.84
CA SER A 388 -3.26 -11.83 -23.02
C SER A 388 -2.09 -12.79 -23.14
N ASN A 389 -1.84 -13.37 -24.30
CA ASN A 389 -0.69 -14.28 -24.49
C ASN A 389 -0.70 -15.43 -23.46
N VAL A 390 -1.85 -16.08 -23.27
CA VAL A 390 -2.07 -17.13 -22.27
C VAL A 390 -2.29 -18.48 -22.95
N ILE A 391 -1.72 -19.55 -22.40
CA ILE A 391 -1.95 -20.92 -22.86
C ILE A 391 -2.65 -21.72 -21.74
N PHE A 392 -3.78 -22.33 -22.06
CA PHE A 392 -4.45 -23.33 -21.24
C PHE A 392 -4.20 -24.70 -21.85
N ARG A 393 -3.39 -25.54 -21.18
CA ARG A 393 -3.04 -26.88 -21.65
C ARG A 393 -3.62 -27.94 -20.73
N ASN A 394 -4.28 -28.94 -21.30
CA ASN A 394 -4.81 -30.09 -20.52
C ASN A 394 -5.70 -29.67 -19.34
N CYS A 395 -6.31 -28.48 -19.42
CA CYS A 395 -7.25 -28.03 -18.40
C CYS A 395 -8.64 -28.56 -18.78
N THR A 396 -9.40 -29.15 -17.85
CA THR A 396 -10.77 -29.63 -18.17
C THR A 396 -11.60 -28.50 -18.75
N ILE A 397 -11.50 -27.31 -18.14
CA ILE A 397 -11.99 -26.06 -18.68
C ILE A 397 -10.85 -25.03 -18.68
N GLY A 398 -10.61 -24.35 -19.80
CA GLY A 398 -9.60 -23.28 -19.81
C GLY A 398 -10.10 -22.06 -19.05
N VAL A 399 -11.25 -21.51 -19.48
CA VAL A 399 -11.92 -20.39 -18.83
C VAL A 399 -13.36 -20.75 -18.48
N TYR A 400 -13.73 -20.52 -17.24
CA TYR A 400 -15.07 -20.71 -16.71
C TYR A 400 -15.64 -19.37 -16.25
N GLY A 401 -16.75 -18.92 -16.83
CA GLY A 401 -17.47 -17.72 -16.41
C GLY A 401 -18.87 -18.05 -15.90
N ASN A 402 -19.24 -17.52 -14.74
CA ASN A 402 -20.55 -17.72 -14.13
C ASN A 402 -21.10 -16.42 -13.50
N LEU A 403 -22.43 -16.34 -13.39
CA LEU A 403 -23.18 -15.24 -12.78
C LEU A 403 -22.75 -13.86 -13.34
N ARG A 404 -22.98 -13.63 -14.63
CA ARG A 404 -22.72 -12.34 -15.33
C ARG A 404 -21.26 -11.90 -15.39
N SER A 405 -20.32 -12.83 -15.27
CA SER A 405 -18.90 -12.53 -15.43
C SER A 405 -18.53 -12.13 -16.86
N THR A 406 -17.45 -11.36 -17.03
CA THR A 406 -16.94 -10.96 -18.34
C THR A 406 -15.46 -11.30 -18.47
N ILE A 407 -15.04 -11.82 -19.64
CA ILE A 407 -13.63 -12.00 -19.98
C ILE A 407 -13.29 -11.40 -21.33
N TYR A 408 -12.16 -10.69 -21.40
CA TYR A 408 -11.58 -10.16 -22.61
C TYR A 408 -10.31 -10.92 -22.95
N TYR A 409 -10.29 -11.53 -24.14
CA TYR A 409 -9.07 -12.08 -24.72
C TYR A 409 -8.44 -11.04 -25.62
N THR A 410 -7.14 -10.82 -25.41
CA THR A 410 -6.32 -9.92 -26.24
C THR A 410 -5.05 -10.66 -26.62
N GLY A 411 -4.41 -10.30 -27.74
CA GLY A 411 -3.23 -11.05 -28.20
C GLY A 411 -3.56 -12.52 -28.49
N TYR A 412 -2.64 -13.43 -28.21
CA TYR A 412 -2.83 -14.85 -28.54
C TYR A 412 -3.26 -15.65 -27.32
N VAL A 413 -4.49 -16.16 -27.30
CA VAL A 413 -4.92 -17.05 -26.22
C VAL A 413 -5.23 -18.43 -26.77
N ILE A 414 -4.52 -19.44 -26.25
CA ILE A 414 -4.55 -20.81 -26.76
C ILE A 414 -5.24 -21.69 -25.74
N HIS A 415 -6.32 -22.36 -26.14
CA HIS A 415 -6.92 -23.46 -25.40
C HIS A 415 -6.56 -24.77 -26.10
N ASP A 416 -5.72 -25.57 -25.45
CA ASP A 416 -5.08 -26.73 -26.04
C ASP A 416 -5.37 -28.01 -25.25
N THR A 417 -6.03 -28.95 -25.93
CA THR A 417 -6.36 -30.28 -25.40
C THR A 417 -7.16 -30.15 -24.10
N CYS A 418 -8.15 -29.26 -24.09
CA CYS A 418 -9.07 -29.09 -22.96
C CYS A 418 -10.22 -30.11 -23.08
N PRO A 419 -10.21 -31.24 -22.36
CA PRO A 419 -11.11 -32.37 -22.63
C PRO A 419 -12.60 -32.09 -22.37
N GLY A 420 -12.91 -31.05 -21.58
CA GLY A 420 -14.27 -30.55 -21.43
C GLY A 420 -14.53 -29.43 -22.44
N ASN A 421 -14.49 -28.19 -21.96
CA ASN A 421 -14.70 -26.99 -22.79
C ASN A 421 -13.50 -26.06 -22.65
N GLY A 422 -12.86 -25.64 -23.74
CA GLY A 422 -11.88 -24.56 -23.70
C GLY A 422 -12.45 -23.33 -22.99
N ILE A 423 -13.65 -22.89 -23.39
CA ILE A 423 -14.36 -21.77 -22.77
C ILE A 423 -15.76 -22.25 -22.38
N TYR A 424 -16.16 -22.02 -21.12
CA TYR A 424 -17.49 -22.32 -20.62
C TYR A 424 -18.08 -21.09 -19.92
N LEU A 425 -19.15 -20.52 -20.48
CA LEU A 425 -19.85 -19.37 -19.93
C LEU A 425 -21.32 -19.71 -19.64
N ASN A 426 -21.80 -19.37 -18.45
CA ASN A 426 -23.19 -19.56 -18.09
C ASN A 426 -23.78 -18.34 -17.35
N ARG A 427 -25.11 -18.35 -17.18
CA ARG A 427 -25.87 -17.38 -16.37
C ARG A 427 -25.55 -15.91 -16.69
N GLY A 428 -25.66 -15.55 -17.96
CA GLY A 428 -25.45 -14.18 -18.45
C GLY A 428 -23.99 -13.74 -18.55
N SER A 429 -23.02 -14.67 -18.47
CA SER A 429 -21.60 -14.34 -18.63
C SER A 429 -21.21 -14.14 -20.10
N TRP A 430 -20.20 -13.31 -20.36
CA TRP A 430 -19.79 -12.92 -21.70
C TRP A 430 -18.27 -13.05 -21.91
N ALA A 431 -17.86 -13.49 -23.10
CA ALA A 431 -16.48 -13.40 -23.57
C ALA A 431 -16.39 -12.55 -24.83
N ASN A 432 -15.40 -11.67 -24.88
CA ASN A 432 -14.98 -10.98 -26.09
C ASN A 432 -13.58 -11.47 -26.49
N ALA A 433 -13.47 -12.10 -27.66
CA ALA A 433 -12.29 -12.83 -28.08
C ALA A 433 -11.60 -12.21 -29.28
N PHE A 434 -10.50 -11.47 -29.05
CA PHE A 434 -9.57 -11.04 -30.09
C PHE A 434 -8.34 -11.98 -30.08
N GLY A 435 -8.10 -12.72 -31.17
CA GLY A 435 -6.93 -13.62 -31.29
C GLY A 435 -7.04 -14.94 -30.51
N LEU A 436 -8.25 -15.49 -30.40
CA LEU A 436 -8.52 -16.78 -29.76
C LEU A 436 -8.14 -17.96 -30.67
N LEU A 437 -7.45 -18.94 -30.10
CA LEU A 437 -7.09 -20.18 -30.77
C LEU A 437 -7.54 -21.41 -29.97
N LEU A 438 -8.27 -22.30 -30.62
CA LEU A 438 -8.82 -23.52 -30.03
C LEU A 438 -8.22 -24.74 -30.74
N ARG A 439 -7.55 -25.62 -29.99
CA ARG A 439 -7.08 -26.92 -30.49
C ARG A 439 -7.56 -28.03 -29.58
N GLY A 440 -8.38 -28.94 -30.12
CA GLY A 440 -8.93 -30.05 -29.34
C GLY A 440 -9.76 -29.58 -28.14
N ALA A 441 -10.44 -28.43 -28.27
CA ALA A 441 -11.23 -27.81 -27.23
C ALA A 441 -12.60 -27.39 -27.80
N VAL A 442 -13.66 -27.59 -27.02
CA VAL A 442 -15.03 -27.15 -27.36
C VAL A 442 -15.32 -25.82 -26.66
N ILE A 443 -16.13 -24.95 -27.25
CA ILE A 443 -16.64 -23.75 -26.58
C ILE A 443 -18.12 -23.91 -26.27
N SER A 444 -18.55 -23.39 -25.12
CA SER A 444 -19.94 -23.40 -24.66
C SER A 444 -20.29 -22.05 -24.02
N PRO A 445 -21.21 -21.26 -24.59
CA PRO A 445 -21.97 -21.54 -25.83
C PRO A 445 -21.09 -21.55 -27.09
N ALA A 446 -21.67 -21.93 -28.23
CA ALA A 446 -20.97 -21.82 -29.51
C ALA A 446 -20.64 -20.34 -29.78
N ALA A 447 -19.53 -20.08 -30.49
CA ALA A 447 -19.13 -18.73 -30.87
C ALA A 447 -20.26 -18.03 -31.64
N ASP A 448 -20.44 -16.75 -31.34
CA ASP A 448 -21.41 -15.84 -31.95
C ASP A 448 -22.86 -16.33 -31.87
N THR A 449 -23.17 -17.11 -30.84
CA THR A 449 -24.52 -17.57 -30.51
C THR A 449 -24.87 -17.26 -29.07
N GLU A 450 -26.14 -16.94 -28.81
CA GLU A 450 -26.65 -16.88 -27.44
C GLU A 450 -26.75 -18.30 -26.86
N GLY A 451 -26.09 -18.50 -25.73
CA GLY A 451 -26.13 -19.72 -24.95
C GLY A 451 -27.34 -19.83 -24.03
N ASN A 452 -27.48 -21.02 -23.44
CA ASN A 452 -28.45 -21.25 -22.38
C ASN A 452 -28.22 -20.26 -21.23
N ASN A 453 -29.26 -19.51 -20.87
CA ASN A 453 -29.23 -18.42 -19.89
C ASN A 453 -28.50 -17.13 -20.35
N LYS A 454 -28.58 -16.78 -21.63
CA LYS A 454 -28.09 -15.49 -22.18
C LYS A 454 -26.57 -15.28 -22.04
N SER A 455 -25.78 -16.35 -21.99
CA SER A 455 -24.32 -16.23 -22.15
C SER A 455 -23.97 -16.03 -23.62
N TYR A 456 -22.83 -15.41 -23.92
CA TYR A 456 -22.43 -15.13 -25.29
C TYR A 456 -20.90 -15.20 -25.42
N ILE A 457 -20.40 -15.63 -26.58
CA ILE A 457 -18.99 -15.53 -26.95
C ILE A 457 -18.94 -14.75 -28.25
N CYS A 458 -18.36 -13.56 -28.25
CA CYS A 458 -18.11 -12.81 -29.47
C CYS A 458 -16.72 -13.16 -29.98
N THR A 459 -16.58 -13.60 -31.23
CA THR A 459 -15.28 -13.70 -31.90
C THR A 459 -15.11 -12.54 -32.87
N ALA A 460 -13.93 -11.91 -32.87
CA ALA A 460 -13.60 -10.77 -33.73
C ALA A 460 -12.26 -10.98 -34.44
#